data_AF-R9LZQ0-F1
#
_entry.id   AF-R9LZQ0-F1
#
_cell.length_a   1.000
_cell.length_b   1.000
_cell.length_c   1.000
_cell.angle_alpha   90.00
_cell.angle_beta   90.00
_cell.angle_gamma   90.00
#
_symmetry.space_group_name_H-M   'P 1'
#
loop_
_entity.id
_entity.type
_entity.pdbx_description
1 polymer ?
#
loop_
_entity_poly.entity_id
_entity_poly.type
_entity_poly.pdbx_seq_one_letter_code
_entity_poly.pdbx_strand_id
1 'polypeptide(L)' 'MRKDTMTKNNDNQNCQYMTRRIGSTTYKVKVIFSDNGGETMEEKILRMIRNEGLQNGEERDMMDAPQMSRQSERSAS' A
#
# COMPACT_ATOMS: atom_id res chain seq x y z
N MET A 1 -24.62 -23.60 -30.61
CA MET A 1 -23.80 -23.51 -29.38
C MET A 1 -23.46 -22.05 -29.16
N ARG A 2 -24.12 -21.38 -28.20
CA ARG A 2 -23.85 -19.97 -27.87
C ARG A 2 -22.64 -19.96 -26.94
N LYS A 3 -21.62 -19.15 -27.26
CA LYS A 3 -20.45 -18.95 -26.42
C LYS A 3 -20.74 -17.73 -25.56
N ASP A 4 -21.20 -17.96 -24.36
CA ASP A 4 -21.43 -16.89 -23.40
C ASP A 4 -20.07 -16.43 -22.87
N THR A 5 -19.60 -15.31 -23.41
CA THR A 5 -18.40 -14.62 -22.93
C THR A 5 -18.67 -14.11 -21.53
N MET A 6 -18.02 -14.69 -20.52
CA MET A 6 -18.15 -14.25 -19.14
C MET A 6 -17.33 -12.97 -18.95
N THR A 7 -17.99 -11.81 -19.06
CA THR A 7 -17.41 -10.51 -18.74
C THR A 7 -17.08 -10.49 -17.24
N LYS A 8 -15.81 -10.64 -16.91
CA LYS A 8 -15.29 -10.56 -15.54
C LYS A 8 -15.25 -9.08 -15.14
N ASN A 9 -16.35 -8.57 -14.60
CA ASN A 9 -16.42 -7.23 -14.02
C ASN A 9 -15.53 -7.22 -12.76
N ASN A 10 -14.29 -6.75 -12.88
CA ASN A 10 -13.27 -6.80 -11.82
C ASN A 10 -12.91 -5.40 -11.32
N ASP A 11 -13.92 -4.56 -11.11
CA ASP A 11 -13.66 -3.12 -10.94
C ASP A 11 -13.64 -2.64 -9.48
N ASN A 12 -13.69 -3.51 -8.46
CA ASN A 12 -13.75 -3.01 -7.07
C ASN A 12 -13.13 -3.86 -5.95
N GLN A 13 -12.36 -4.92 -6.24
CA GLN A 13 -11.75 -5.75 -5.17
C GLN A 13 -10.21 -5.73 -5.15
N ASN A 14 -9.57 -4.94 -6.01
CA ASN A 14 -8.12 -4.90 -6.13
C ASN A 14 -7.45 -4.03 -5.04
N CYS A 15 -8.19 -3.35 -4.15
CA CYS A 15 -7.53 -2.56 -3.11
C CYS A 15 -8.27 -2.52 -1.78
N GLN A 16 -7.51 -2.44 -0.69
CA GLN A 16 -8.01 -2.32 0.68
C GLN A 16 -7.36 -1.11 1.35
N TYR A 17 -8.10 -0.44 2.23
CA TYR A 17 -7.55 0.62 3.07
C TYR A 17 -7.37 0.09 4.51
N MET A 18 -6.27 0.48 5.14
CA MET A 18 -6.02 0.23 6.57
C MET A 18 -5.41 1.46 7.24
N THR A 19 -5.45 1.48 8.56
CA THR A 19 -4.82 2.52 9.37
C THR A 19 -3.66 1.93 10.14
N ARG A 20 -2.48 2.54 10.06
CA ARG A 20 -1.27 2.08 10.77
C ARG A 20 -0.60 3.25 11.47
N ARG A 21 -0.31 3.09 12.77
CA ARG A 21 0.46 4.07 13.54
C ARG A 21 1.94 3.71 13.51
N ILE A 22 2.78 4.67 13.14
CA ILE A 22 4.25 4.57 13.15
C ILE A 22 4.77 5.79 13.90
N GLY A 23 5.40 5.58 15.06
CA GLY A 23 5.74 6.66 15.98
C GLY A 23 4.48 7.38 16.49
N SER A 24 4.48 8.72 16.40
CA SER A 24 3.34 9.58 16.76
C SER A 24 2.33 9.79 15.64
N THR A 25 2.66 9.37 14.41
CA THR A 25 1.83 9.64 13.22
C THR A 25 0.97 8.43 12.87
N THR A 26 -0.31 8.70 12.59
CA THR A 26 -1.26 7.71 12.09
C THR A 26 -1.43 7.86 10.59
N TYR A 27 -1.08 6.82 9.84
CA TYR A 27 -1.17 6.79 8.38
C TYR A 27 -2.42 6.05 7.93
N LYS A 28 -3.11 6.61 6.91
CA LYS A 28 -4.12 5.89 6.13
C LYS A 28 -3.43 5.26 4.92
N VAL A 29 -3.32 3.94 4.94
CA VAL A 29 -2.59 3.16 3.94
C VAL A 29 -3.57 2.59 2.92
N LYS A 30 -3.25 2.73 1.63
CA LYS A 30 -3.94 2.05 0.53
C LYS A 30 -3.11 0.86 0.06
N VAL A 31 -3.65 -0.34 0.18
CA VAL A 31 -3.04 -1.60 -0.26
C VAL A 31 -3.64 -1.98 -1.61
N ILE A 32 -2.81 -2.24 -2.61
CA ILE A 32 -3.22 -2.60 -3.97
C ILE A 32 -2.79 -4.05 -4.23
N PHE A 33 -3.71 -4.89 -4.69
CA PHE A 33 -3.58 -6.33 -4.90
C PHE A 33 -3.52 -6.62 -6.40
N SER A 34 -2.35 -6.44 -7.01
CA SER A 34 -2.14 -6.73 -8.42
C SER A 34 -1.62 -8.16 -8.61
N ASP A 35 -2.37 -9.00 -9.33
CA ASP A 35 -1.92 -10.32 -9.78
C ASP A 35 -0.91 -10.23 -10.94
N ASN A 36 -0.87 -9.08 -11.64
CA ASN A 36 0.04 -8.78 -12.75
C ASN A 36 1.25 -7.92 -12.33
N GLY A 37 1.50 -7.80 -11.02
CA GLY A 37 2.69 -7.07 -10.53
C GLY A 37 3.98 -7.82 -10.86
N GLY A 38 5.12 -7.11 -10.85
CA GLY A 38 6.44 -7.75 -11.06
C GLY A 38 6.85 -8.75 -9.97
N GLU A 39 6.12 -8.80 -8.85
CA GLU A 39 6.24 -9.82 -7.81
C GLU A 39 4.85 -10.41 -7.49
N THR A 40 4.77 -11.73 -7.38
CA THR A 40 3.58 -12.47 -6.93
C THR A 40 3.37 -12.33 -5.41
N MET A 41 2.17 -12.68 -4.92
CA MET A 41 1.89 -12.67 -3.48
C MET A 41 2.75 -13.68 -2.70
N GLU A 42 3.05 -14.83 -3.30
CA GLU A 42 3.90 -15.87 -2.72
C GLU A 42 5.34 -15.36 -2.56
N GLU A 43 5.87 -14.69 -3.58
CA GLU A 43 7.20 -14.07 -3.54
C GLU A 43 7.30 -12.99 -2.46
N LYS A 44 6.24 -12.17 -2.30
CA LYS A 44 6.15 -11.17 -1.23
C LYS A 44 6.14 -11.80 0.15
N ILE A 45 5.38 -12.88 0.36
CA ILE A 45 5.36 -13.61 1.65
C ILE A 45 6.73 -14.22 1.95
N LEU A 46 7.35 -14.89 0.97
CA LEU A 46 8.70 -15.44 1.07
C LEU A 46 9.73 -14.37 1.43
N ARG A 47 9.66 -13.19 0.80
CA ARG A 47 10.53 -12.05 1.11
C ARG A 47 10.29 -11.54 2.53
N MET A 48 9.03 -11.41 2.98
CA MET A 48 8.74 -10.98 4.34
C MET A 48 9.29 -11.94 5.39
N ILE A 49 9.16 -13.25 5.18
CA ILE A 49 9.69 -14.27 6.10
C ILE A 49 11.23 -14.23 6.11
N ARG A 50 11.89 -14.15 4.94
CA ARG A 50 13.35 -14.01 4.86
C ARG A 50 13.84 -12.73 5.54
N ASN A 51 13.09 -11.65 5.44
CA ASN A 51 13.44 -10.35 6.01
C ASN A 51 12.89 -10.14 7.43
N GLU A 52 12.18 -11.10 8.01
CA GLU A 52 11.62 -10.98 9.36
C GLU A 52 12.73 -10.81 10.39
N GLY A 53 13.82 -11.58 10.27
CA GLY A 53 15.03 -11.41 11.09
C GLY A 53 15.78 -10.09 10.85
N LEU A 54 15.55 -9.42 9.71
CA LEU A 54 16.12 -8.11 9.36
C LEU A 54 15.31 -6.94 9.94
N GLN A 55 14.17 -7.17 10.61
CA GLN A 55 13.47 -6.08 11.29
C GLN A 55 14.32 -5.44 12.40
N ASN A 56 15.36 -6.14 12.87
CA ASN A 56 16.34 -5.65 13.85
C ASN A 56 17.58 -4.99 13.21
N GLY A 57 17.66 -4.94 11.88
CA GLY A 57 18.78 -4.38 11.12
C GLY A 57 18.67 -2.87 10.97
N GLU A 58 19.75 -2.20 11.36
CA GLU A 58 19.98 -0.77 11.58
C GLU A 58 19.94 0.16 10.35
N GLU A 59 19.40 -0.27 9.21
CA GLU A 59 19.35 0.55 7.99
C GLU A 59 17.93 0.55 7.42
N ARG A 60 17.08 1.41 8.00
CA ARG A 60 15.81 1.79 7.38
C ARG A 60 15.96 3.22 6.91
N ASP A 61 15.77 3.45 5.62
CA ASP A 61 15.75 4.81 5.08
C ASP A 61 14.69 5.62 5.81
N MET A 62 15.08 6.79 6.32
CA MET A 62 14.16 7.74 6.92
C MET A 62 13.30 8.28 5.78
N MET A 63 12.01 7.93 5.75
CA MET A 63 11.11 8.50 4.75
C MET A 63 11.19 10.03 4.87
N ASP A 64 11.49 10.69 3.75
CA ASP A 64 11.52 12.14 3.70
C ASP A 64 10.20 12.72 4.22
N ALA A 65 10.29 13.89 4.84
CA ALA A 65 9.12 14.55 5.42
C ALA A 65 7.99 14.59 4.38
N PRO A 66 6.75 14.20 4.74
CA PRO A 66 5.64 14.24 3.82
C PRO A 66 5.57 15.62 3.18
N GLN A 67 5.62 15.69 1.85
CA GLN A 67 5.38 16.93 1.12
C GLN A 67 3.91 17.32 1.35
N MET A 68 3.67 18.02 2.46
CA MET A 68 2.36 18.54 2.79
C MET A 68 2.01 19.57 1.73
N SER A 69 0.92 19.33 0.99
CA SER A 69 0.30 20.39 0.20
C SER A 69 0.03 21.57 1.13
N ARG A 70 0.66 22.69 0.80
CA ARG A 70 0.61 24.03 1.41
C ARG A 70 -0.64 24.31 2.27
N GLN A 71 -0.42 24.92 3.43
CA GLN A 71 -1.48 25.43 4.30
C GLN A 71 -2.48 26.30 3.51
N SER A 72 -3.78 26.09 3.72
CA SER A 72 -4.82 26.97 3.19
C SER A 72 -4.70 28.35 3.84
N GLU A 73 -4.34 29.37 3.07
CA GLU A 73 -4.33 30.79 3.48
C GLU A 73 -5.75 31.35 3.59
N ARG A 74 -6.65 30.68 4.30
CA ARG A 74 -7.97 31.25 4.56
C ARG A 74 -8.45 30.96 5.96
N SER A 75 -8.13 31.89 6.85
CA SER A 75 -9.10 32.46 7.79
C SER A 75 -8.58 33.84 8.18
N ALA A 76 -8.88 34.83 7.32
CA ALA A 76 -8.99 36.20 7.77
C ALA A 76 -10.36 36.34 8.46
N SER A 77 -10.32 36.73 9.73
CA SER A 77 -11.38 37.43 10.46
C SER A 77 -10.71 38.39 11.44
#